data_AF-A0A9W7F9N3-F1
#
_entry.id   AF-A0A9W7F9N3-F1
#
_cell.length_a   1.000
_cell.length_b   1.000
_cell.length_c   1.000
_cell.angle_alpha   90.00
_cell.angle_beta   90.00
_cell.angle_gamma   90.00
#
_symmetry.space_group_name_H-M   'P 1'
#
loop_
_entity.id
_entity.type
_entity.pdbx_description
1 polymer ?
#
loop_
_entity_poly.entity_id
_entity_poly.type
_entity_poly.pdbx_seq_one_letter_code
_entity_poly.pdbx_strand_id
1 'polypeptide(L)'
;MYHVNKRKKEESQKFEFFDRLESAQFNIKLPPPVDEYYAVKEKASSAGWVPGQGKPSQESDKNTPGRMLGQALMKRAIADIPLIQHMQREAQGMYRLHGKNMCSEVQWRTFQGAEAMVSGEVDEVRAEAEEIEPGWGGMIWRQAAQYHGMLKQHQQQAAAKAKAEQIKKQGQPKVLTVEEQKAKADRVAKELLEQEMRENKGKGGKKK
;
A
#
# COMPACT_ATOMS: atom_id res chain seq x y z
N MET A 1 -32.03 -39.43 12.59
CA MET A 1 -31.15 -38.56 13.41
C MET A 1 -29.88 -38.08 12.67
N TYR A 2 -29.32 -38.82 11.70
CA TYR A 2 -28.07 -38.43 11.01
C TYR A 2 -28.12 -37.13 10.19
N HIS A 3 -29.26 -36.78 9.57
CA HIS A 3 -29.37 -35.58 8.73
C HIS A 3 -29.45 -34.26 9.51
N VAL A 4 -29.85 -34.29 10.78
CA VAL A 4 -29.93 -33.10 11.65
C VAL A 4 -28.53 -32.71 12.14
N ASN A 5 -27.70 -33.69 12.47
CA ASN A 5 -26.32 -33.46 12.91
C ASN A 5 -25.40 -32.99 11.77
N LYS A 6 -25.63 -33.46 10.53
CA LYS A 6 -24.87 -32.99 9.36
C LYS A 6 -25.17 -31.52 9.04
N ARG A 7 -26.44 -31.11 9.07
CA ARG A 7 -26.86 -29.72 8.85
C ARG A 7 -26.28 -28.75 9.90
N LYS A 8 -26.35 -29.12 11.19
CA LYS A 8 -25.74 -28.33 12.27
C LYS A 8 -24.23 -28.15 12.10
N LYS A 9 -23.53 -29.19 11.63
CA LYS A 9 -22.09 -29.13 11.38
C LYS A 9 -21.74 -28.20 10.20
N GLU A 10 -22.53 -28.26 9.13
CA GLU A 10 -22.37 -27.37 7.95
C GLU A 10 -22.72 -25.90 8.27
N GLU A 11 -23.73 -25.66 9.10
CA GLU A 11 -24.07 -24.31 9.60
C GLU A 11 -22.99 -23.75 10.52
N SER A 12 -22.45 -24.55 11.44
CA SER A 12 -21.34 -24.15 12.30
C SER A 12 -20.09 -23.78 11.50
N GLN A 13 -19.77 -24.56 10.45
CA GLN A 13 -18.61 -24.27 9.59
C GLN A 13 -18.81 -23.02 8.73
N LYS A 14 -20.03 -22.74 8.28
CA LYS A 14 -20.34 -21.47 7.60
C LYS A 14 -20.19 -20.29 8.56
N PHE A 15 -20.72 -20.41 9.78
CA PHE A 15 -20.62 -19.36 10.79
C PHE A 15 -19.16 -19.05 11.14
N GLU A 16 -18.32 -20.06 11.36
CA GLU A 16 -16.87 -19.88 11.59
C GLU A 16 -16.15 -19.22 10.40
N PHE A 17 -16.58 -19.52 9.17
CA PHE A 17 -16.00 -18.90 7.98
C PHE A 17 -16.33 -17.39 7.90
N PHE A 18 -17.57 -16.99 8.20
CA PHE A 18 -17.96 -15.58 8.23
C PHE A 18 -17.26 -14.84 9.37
N ASP A 19 -17.20 -15.42 10.57
CA ASP A 19 -16.45 -14.84 11.70
C ASP A 19 -14.96 -14.64 11.35
N ARG A 20 -14.35 -15.57 10.60
CA ARG A 20 -12.95 -15.44 10.15
C ARG A 20 -12.75 -14.34 9.12
N LEU A 21 -13.69 -14.17 8.19
CA LEU A 21 -13.65 -13.13 7.16
C LEU A 21 -13.87 -11.75 7.76
N GLU A 22 -14.79 -11.65 8.70
CA GLU A 22 -15.15 -10.42 9.36
C GLU A 22 -14.10 -10.00 10.41
N SER A 23 -13.51 -10.95 11.14
CA SER A 23 -12.36 -10.69 12.04
C SER A 23 -11.10 -10.26 11.28
N ALA A 24 -10.96 -10.61 10.01
CA ALA A 24 -9.82 -10.18 9.19
C ALA A 24 -9.79 -8.65 8.98
N GLN A 25 -10.94 -7.96 9.07
CA GLN A 25 -11.02 -6.50 8.91
C GLN A 25 -10.26 -5.74 10.00
N PHE A 26 -10.21 -6.28 11.23
CA PHE A 26 -9.54 -5.66 12.38
C PHE A 26 -8.31 -6.43 12.86
N ASN A 27 -7.82 -7.39 12.07
CA ASN A 27 -6.56 -8.08 12.33
C ASN A 27 -5.37 -7.18 11.90
N ILE A 28 -5.22 -6.05 12.59
CA ILE A 28 -4.23 -5.02 12.30
C ILE A 28 -2.87 -5.48 12.84
N LYS A 29 -1.82 -5.21 12.05
CA LYS A 29 -0.42 -5.36 12.46
C LYS A 29 0.24 -4.00 12.43
N LEU A 30 1.05 -3.73 13.44
CA LEU A 30 1.87 -2.52 13.48
C LEU A 30 2.85 -2.49 12.27
N PRO A 31 3.15 -1.30 11.75
CA PRO A 31 3.96 -1.17 10.55
C PRO A 31 5.46 -1.41 10.86
N PRO A 32 6.27 -1.87 9.88
CA PRO A 32 7.70 -2.16 10.08
C PRO A 32 8.54 -1.03 10.70
N PRO A 33 8.26 0.26 10.47
CA PRO A 33 9.00 1.35 11.11
C PRO A 33 8.96 1.35 12.65
N VAL A 34 8.02 0.63 13.27
CA VAL A 34 8.01 0.42 14.74
C VAL A 34 9.25 -0.37 15.16
N ASP A 35 9.51 -1.51 14.53
CA ASP A 35 10.68 -2.35 14.84
C ASP A 35 12.00 -1.61 14.50
N GLU A 36 12.02 -0.90 13.37
CA GLU A 36 13.17 -0.08 12.96
C GLU A 36 13.51 0.99 14.00
N TYR A 37 12.49 1.62 14.61
CA TYR A 37 12.68 2.63 15.64
C TYR A 37 13.40 2.06 16.86
N TYR A 38 12.97 0.90 17.38
CA TYR A 38 13.62 0.28 18.53
C TYR A 38 15.07 -0.12 18.24
N ALA A 39 15.36 -0.61 17.02
CA ALA A 39 16.72 -0.87 16.59
C ALA A 39 17.59 0.40 16.53
N VAL A 40 17.01 1.56 16.17
CA VAL A 40 17.71 2.86 16.22
C VAL A 40 17.87 3.34 17.66
N LYS A 41 16.88 3.15 18.53
CA LYS A 41 16.93 3.50 19.95
C LYS A 41 18.05 2.77 20.67
N GLU A 42 18.16 1.45 20.47
CA GLU A 42 19.24 0.64 21.04
C GLU A 42 20.64 1.13 20.60
N LYS A 43 20.79 1.45 19.31
CA LYS A 43 22.05 2.01 18.77
C LYS A 43 22.35 3.38 19.34
N ALA A 44 21.35 4.24 19.50
CA ALA A 44 21.51 5.58 20.07
C ALA A 44 21.93 5.50 21.54
N SER A 45 21.28 4.63 22.33
CA SER A 45 21.66 4.36 23.73
C SER A 45 23.08 3.79 23.83
N SER A 46 23.47 2.88 22.94
CA SER A 46 24.83 2.33 22.88
C SER A 46 25.87 3.39 22.51
N ALA A 47 25.48 4.41 21.75
CA ALA A 47 26.30 5.57 21.41
C ALA A 47 26.33 6.65 22.53
N GLY A 48 25.73 6.38 23.69
CA GLY A 48 25.73 7.27 24.85
C GLY A 48 24.63 8.33 24.87
N TRP A 49 23.59 8.18 24.04
CA TRP A 49 22.42 9.07 24.08
C TRP A 49 21.61 8.87 25.37
N VAL A 50 21.16 9.97 25.96
CA VAL A 50 20.33 10.00 27.18
C VAL A 50 19.05 10.79 26.90
N PRO A 51 17.88 10.34 27.39
CA PRO A 51 16.63 11.10 27.28
C PRO A 51 16.74 12.53 27.77
N GLY A 52 16.03 13.45 27.13
CA GLY A 52 16.00 14.87 27.47
C GLY A 52 17.26 15.67 27.13
N GLN A 53 18.24 15.09 26.42
CA GLN A 53 19.39 15.84 25.93
C GLN A 53 19.01 16.72 24.72
N GLY A 54 18.77 17.99 24.99
CA GLY A 54 18.70 19.03 23.96
C GLY A 54 17.44 19.00 23.10
N LYS A 55 17.53 19.61 21.91
CA LYS A 55 16.47 19.65 20.90
C LYS A 55 16.96 18.98 19.63
N PRO A 56 16.95 17.64 19.56
CA PRO A 56 17.40 16.91 18.37
C PRO A 56 16.60 17.27 17.12
N SER A 57 15.43 17.90 17.24
CA SER A 57 14.74 18.47 16.07
C SER A 57 15.50 19.63 15.40
N GLN A 58 16.31 20.37 16.15
CA GLN A 58 17.01 21.60 15.76
C GLN A 58 18.51 21.41 15.46
N GLU A 59 19.04 20.21 15.68
CA GLU A 59 20.44 19.90 15.37
C GLU A 59 20.69 19.92 13.85
N SER A 60 21.79 20.58 13.44
CA SER A 60 22.20 20.69 12.03
C SER A 60 22.72 19.36 11.48
N ASP A 61 23.39 18.59 12.34
CA ASP A 61 24.03 17.34 11.96
C ASP A 61 23.02 16.19 11.97
N LYS A 62 22.78 15.62 10.79
CA LYS A 62 21.80 14.53 10.61
C LYS A 62 22.23 13.20 11.27
N ASN A 63 23.51 13.07 11.61
CA ASN A 63 24.11 11.83 12.09
C ASN A 63 24.26 11.77 13.62
N THR A 64 23.78 12.78 14.35
CA THR A 64 23.77 12.70 15.81
C THR A 64 22.75 11.63 16.24
N PRO A 65 23.06 10.86 17.30
CA PRO A 65 22.15 9.81 17.79
C PRO A 65 20.73 10.30 18.08
N GLY A 66 20.58 11.48 18.69
CA GLY A 66 19.28 12.09 18.98
C GLY A 66 18.51 12.48 17.71
N ARG A 67 19.20 13.04 16.71
CA ARG A 67 18.59 13.39 15.42
C ARG A 67 18.12 12.17 14.64
N MET A 68 18.93 11.12 14.61
CA MET A 68 18.56 9.84 13.98
C MET A 68 17.35 9.21 14.67
N LEU A 69 17.34 9.22 16.01
CA LEU A 69 16.22 8.71 16.81
C LEU A 69 14.92 9.50 16.55
N GLY A 70 14.99 10.83 16.54
CA GLY A 70 13.83 11.68 16.21
C GLY A 70 13.31 11.45 14.78
N GLN A 71 14.21 11.26 13.80
CA GLN A 71 13.80 10.92 12.43
C GLN A 71 13.11 9.55 12.35
N ALA A 72 13.64 8.54 13.07
CA ALA A 72 13.04 7.22 13.15
C ALA A 72 11.64 7.27 13.79
N LEU A 73 11.48 8.03 14.88
CA LEU A 73 10.17 8.21 15.53
C LEU A 73 9.17 8.92 14.60
N MET A 74 9.60 9.96 13.89
CA MET A 74 8.75 10.64 12.91
C MET A 74 8.33 9.68 11.77
N LYS A 75 9.24 8.81 11.31
CA LYS A 75 8.92 7.79 10.29
C LYS A 75 7.88 6.79 10.81
N ARG A 76 7.99 6.35 12.07
CA ARG A 76 7.00 5.52 12.78
C ARG A 76 5.63 6.22 12.79
N ALA A 77 5.55 7.42 13.35
CA ALA A 77 4.30 8.20 13.42
C ALA A 77 3.64 8.44 12.05
N ILE A 78 4.43 8.68 10.99
CA ILE A 78 3.90 8.84 9.62
C ILE A 78 3.25 7.54 9.10
N ALA A 79 3.83 6.38 9.44
CA ALA A 79 3.34 5.07 9.04
C ALA A 79 2.07 4.66 9.79
N ASP A 80 1.86 5.16 11.01
CA ASP A 80 0.68 4.87 11.83
C ASP A 80 -0.56 5.68 11.40
N ILE A 81 -0.38 6.82 10.74
CA ILE A 81 -1.49 7.69 10.33
C ILE A 81 -2.58 6.98 9.53
N PRO A 82 -2.28 6.18 8.49
CA PRO A 82 -3.29 5.38 7.80
C PRO A 82 -4.10 4.47 8.72
N LEU A 83 -3.46 3.85 9.72
CA LEU A 83 -4.11 2.96 10.69
C LEU A 83 -5.04 3.77 11.60
N ILE A 84 -4.55 4.88 12.16
CA ILE A 84 -5.35 5.80 13.00
C ILE A 84 -6.56 6.32 12.24
N GLN A 85 -6.35 6.79 11.00
CA GLN A 85 -7.43 7.28 10.15
C GLN A 85 -8.43 6.18 9.79
N HIS A 86 -7.97 4.93 9.61
CA HIS A 86 -8.87 3.80 9.38
C HIS A 86 -9.73 3.54 10.61
N MET A 87 -9.13 3.44 11.80
CA MET A 87 -9.86 3.22 13.04
C MET A 87 -10.86 4.34 13.33
N GLN A 88 -10.48 5.60 13.14
CA GLN A 88 -11.40 6.74 13.33
C GLN A 88 -12.61 6.70 12.40
N ARG A 89 -12.44 6.25 11.14
CA ARG A 89 -13.56 6.09 10.20
C ARG A 89 -14.49 4.94 10.57
N GLU A 90 -13.92 3.81 10.99
CA GLU A 90 -14.72 2.60 11.30
C GLU A 90 -15.39 2.68 12.69
N ALA A 91 -14.77 3.38 13.65
CA ALA A 91 -15.20 3.39 15.05
C ALA A 91 -16.67 3.79 15.20
N GLN A 92 -17.09 4.93 14.63
CA GLN A 92 -18.47 5.40 14.75
C GLN A 92 -19.48 4.39 14.19
N GLY A 93 -19.13 3.71 13.10
CA GLY A 93 -19.94 2.66 12.49
C GLY A 93 -20.04 1.45 13.41
N MET A 94 -18.92 0.95 13.92
CA MET A 94 -18.87 -0.21 14.80
C MET A 94 -19.63 0.00 16.10
N TYR A 95 -19.44 1.14 16.78
CA TYR A 95 -20.19 1.48 18.00
C TYR A 95 -21.71 1.47 17.75
N ARG A 96 -22.16 1.97 16.59
CA ARG A 96 -23.57 1.98 16.21
C ARG A 96 -24.12 0.59 15.91
N LEU A 97 -23.34 -0.26 15.25
CA LEU A 97 -23.74 -1.65 14.97
C LEU A 97 -23.85 -2.45 16.26
N HIS A 98 -22.86 -2.34 17.15
CA HIS A 98 -22.86 -3.01 18.44
C HIS A 98 -24.04 -2.57 19.31
N GLY A 99 -24.29 -1.25 19.41
CA GLY A 99 -25.44 -0.73 20.19
C GLY A 99 -26.82 -1.17 19.68
N LYS A 100 -26.90 -1.71 18.45
CA LYS A 100 -28.13 -2.28 17.87
C LYS A 100 -28.10 -3.81 17.78
N ASN A 101 -27.07 -4.47 18.32
CA ASN A 101 -26.84 -5.90 18.19
C ASN A 101 -26.79 -6.38 16.72
N MET A 102 -26.19 -5.57 15.83
CA MET A 102 -26.08 -5.85 14.39
C MET A 102 -24.67 -6.26 13.96
N CYS A 103 -23.77 -6.53 14.91
CA CYS A 103 -22.47 -7.15 14.66
C CYS A 103 -22.29 -8.37 15.58
N SER A 104 -21.43 -9.30 15.18
CA SER A 104 -21.09 -10.46 16.00
C SER A 104 -20.22 -10.04 17.19
N GLU A 105 -20.29 -10.82 18.27
CA GLU A 105 -19.40 -10.63 19.44
C GLU A 105 -17.91 -10.75 19.06
N VAL A 106 -17.60 -11.60 18.07
CA VAL A 106 -16.23 -11.77 17.57
C VAL A 106 -15.76 -10.52 16.83
N GLN A 107 -16.61 -9.96 15.96
CA GLN A 107 -16.34 -8.67 15.29
C GLN A 107 -16.12 -7.55 16.30
N TRP A 108 -16.98 -7.46 17.31
CA TRP A 108 -16.87 -6.43 18.33
C TRP A 108 -15.56 -6.54 19.13
N ARG A 109 -15.22 -7.75 19.59
CA ARG A 109 -13.97 -7.99 20.33
C ARG A 109 -12.72 -7.72 19.50
N THR A 110 -12.75 -8.07 18.21
CA THR A 110 -11.63 -7.81 17.31
C THR A 110 -11.46 -6.32 17.03
N PHE A 111 -12.57 -5.58 16.85
CA PHE A 111 -12.55 -4.11 16.79
C PHE A 111 -11.98 -3.49 18.07
N GLN A 112 -12.45 -3.90 19.26
CA GLN A 112 -11.94 -3.38 20.54
C GLN A 112 -10.45 -3.66 20.72
N GLY A 113 -9.98 -4.85 20.34
CA GLY A 113 -8.56 -5.20 20.38
C GLY A 113 -7.72 -4.31 19.46
N ALA A 114 -8.19 -4.07 18.23
CA ALA A 114 -7.54 -3.17 17.30
C ALA A 114 -7.54 -1.71 17.78
N GLU A 115 -8.65 -1.25 18.36
CA GLU A 115 -8.77 0.10 18.93
C GLU A 115 -7.82 0.30 20.11
N ALA A 116 -7.76 -0.66 21.03
CA ALA A 116 -6.82 -0.63 22.15
C ALA A 116 -5.36 -0.63 21.68
N MET A 117 -5.02 -1.44 20.66
CA MET A 117 -3.68 -1.48 20.08
C MET A 117 -3.29 -0.13 19.46
N VAL A 118 -4.16 0.46 18.64
CA VAL A 118 -3.88 1.75 17.99
C VAL A 118 -3.85 2.89 19.01
N SER A 119 -4.70 2.88 20.04
CA SER A 119 -4.66 3.87 21.12
C SER A 119 -3.36 3.78 21.93
N GLY A 120 -2.93 2.56 22.26
CA GLY A 120 -1.66 2.32 22.95
C GLY A 120 -0.48 2.85 22.15
N GLU A 121 -0.43 2.54 20.85
CA GLU A 121 0.60 3.05 19.93
C GLU A 121 0.65 4.59 19.91
N VAL A 122 -0.52 5.26 19.90
CA VAL A 122 -0.60 6.72 19.91
C VAL A 122 0.01 7.34 21.16
N ASP A 123 -0.27 6.74 22.31
CA ASP A 123 0.23 7.20 23.61
C ASP A 123 1.72 6.89 23.80
N GLU A 124 2.18 5.72 23.34
CA GLU A 124 3.60 5.34 23.35
C GLU A 124 4.44 6.31 22.51
N VAL A 125 4.05 6.58 21.26
CA VAL A 125 4.78 7.52 20.39
C VAL A 125 4.78 8.94 20.98
N ARG A 126 3.69 9.35 21.65
CA ARG A 126 3.64 10.64 22.34
C ARG A 126 4.63 10.67 23.51
N ALA A 127 4.68 9.63 24.33
CA ALA A 127 5.60 9.53 25.46
C ALA A 127 7.06 9.51 24.98
N GLU A 128 7.37 8.70 23.96
CA GLU A 128 8.69 8.62 23.33
C GLU A 128 9.13 9.97 22.74
N ALA A 129 8.21 10.72 22.12
CA ALA A 129 8.51 12.05 21.63
C ALA A 129 8.85 13.03 22.76
N GLU A 130 8.14 12.94 23.88
CA GLU A 130 8.40 13.76 25.07
C GLU A 130 9.75 13.42 25.73
N GLU A 131 10.14 12.14 25.72
CA GLU A 131 11.46 11.68 26.18
C GLU A 131 12.59 12.18 25.28
N ILE A 132 12.37 12.22 23.96
CA ILE A 132 13.36 12.69 23.00
C ILE A 132 13.54 14.21 23.08
N GLU A 133 12.44 14.96 23.08
CA GLU A 133 12.45 16.42 23.15
C GLU A 133 11.25 16.92 23.98
N PRO A 134 11.48 17.63 25.10
CA PRO A 134 10.38 18.15 25.91
C PRO A 134 9.44 19.05 25.11
N GLY A 135 8.13 18.80 25.23
CA GLY A 135 7.06 19.49 24.50
C GLY A 135 6.79 18.95 23.08
N TRP A 136 7.57 17.99 22.59
CA TRP A 136 7.38 17.44 21.25
C TRP A 136 6.21 16.45 21.16
N GLY A 137 5.85 15.78 22.26
CA GLY A 137 4.73 14.82 22.29
C GLY A 137 3.38 15.43 21.89
N GLY A 138 3.16 16.71 22.16
CA GLY A 138 1.96 17.43 21.72
C GLY A 138 1.95 17.79 20.22
N MET A 139 3.12 17.80 19.58
CA MET A 139 3.29 18.30 18.20
C MET A 139 3.51 17.19 17.17
N ILE A 140 4.06 16.04 17.58
CA ILE A 140 4.51 14.98 16.68
C ILE A 140 3.40 14.50 15.72
N TRP A 141 2.19 14.25 16.22
CA TRP A 141 1.09 13.77 15.40
C TRP A 141 0.59 14.78 14.37
N ARG A 142 0.59 16.08 14.72
CA ARG A 142 0.25 17.16 13.78
C ARG A 142 1.28 17.24 12.66
N GLN A 143 2.57 17.16 13.01
CA GLN A 143 3.66 17.16 12.04
C GLN A 143 3.59 15.92 11.14
N ALA A 144 3.42 14.74 11.71
CA ALA A 144 3.28 13.50 10.96
C ALA A 144 2.10 13.57 9.97
N ALA A 145 0.95 14.13 10.37
CA ALA A 145 -0.22 14.29 9.51
C ALA A 145 0.07 15.18 8.29
N GLN A 146 0.80 16.28 8.50
CA GLN A 146 1.24 17.16 7.42
C GLN A 146 2.20 16.44 6.46
N TYR A 147 3.20 15.73 6.99
CA TYR A 147 4.15 14.97 6.18
C TYR A 147 3.48 13.83 5.40
N HIS A 148 2.56 13.09 6.03
CA HIS A 148 1.79 12.04 5.37
C HIS A 148 1.00 12.60 4.18
N GLY A 149 0.32 13.74 4.35
CA GLY A 149 -0.40 14.42 3.28
C GLY A 149 0.51 14.81 2.11
N MET A 150 1.67 15.40 2.41
CA MET A 150 2.66 15.79 1.41
C MET A 150 3.20 14.58 0.63
N LEU A 151 3.58 13.50 1.34
CA LEU A 151 4.10 12.27 0.73
C LEU A 151 3.05 11.61 -0.18
N LYS A 152 1.79 11.56 0.26
CA LYS A 152 0.68 11.03 -0.52
C LYS A 152 0.45 11.83 -1.80
N GLN A 153 0.49 13.16 -1.72
CA GLN A 153 0.37 14.03 -2.90
C GLN A 153 1.53 13.80 -3.88
N HIS A 154 2.76 13.73 -3.39
CA HIS A 154 3.93 13.47 -4.22
C HIS A 154 3.85 12.10 -4.91
N GLN A 155 3.43 11.05 -4.17
CA GLN A 155 3.25 9.71 -4.72
C GLN A 155 2.16 9.67 -5.81
N GLN A 156 1.05 10.37 -5.61
CA GLN A 156 -0.02 10.48 -6.61
C GLN A 156 0.45 11.19 -7.88
N GLN A 157 1.20 12.29 -7.75
CA GLN A 157 1.76 13.01 -8.90
C GLN A 157 2.78 12.15 -9.66
N ALA A 158 3.67 11.45 -8.96
CA ALA A 158 4.64 10.54 -9.57
C ALA A 158 3.94 9.38 -10.29
N ALA A 159 2.93 8.78 -9.68
CA ALA A 159 2.13 7.72 -10.30
C ALA A 159 1.36 8.21 -11.54
N ALA A 160 0.80 9.43 -11.50
CA ALA A 160 0.13 10.03 -12.65
C ALA A 160 1.09 10.29 -13.82
N LYS A 161 2.29 10.80 -13.54
CA LYS A 161 3.36 10.99 -14.53
C LYS A 161 3.80 9.66 -15.14
N ALA A 162 4.07 8.65 -14.30
CA ALA A 162 4.46 7.31 -14.76
C ALA A 162 3.38 6.66 -15.64
N LYS A 163 2.09 6.77 -15.26
CA LYS A 163 0.97 6.29 -16.08
C LYS A 163 0.88 7.03 -17.42
N ALA A 164 1.04 8.36 -17.43
CA ALA A 164 1.02 9.14 -18.66
C ALA A 164 2.18 8.77 -19.61
N GLU A 165 3.37 8.48 -19.08
CA GLU A 165 4.51 7.98 -19.86
C GLU A 165 4.27 6.56 -20.41
N GLN A 166 3.66 5.68 -19.62
CA GLN A 166 3.29 4.33 -20.08
C GLN A 166 2.25 4.39 -21.20
N ILE A 167 1.23 5.25 -21.09
CA ILE A 167 0.22 5.46 -22.13
C ILE A 167 0.87 6.03 -23.40
N LYS A 168 1.81 6.98 -23.28
CA LYS A 168 2.56 7.50 -24.45
C LYS A 168 3.41 6.43 -25.13
N LYS A 169 4.00 5.50 -24.37
CA LYS A 169 4.80 4.38 -24.93
C LYS A 169 3.94 3.30 -25.57
N GLN A 170 2.73 3.04 -25.05
CA GLN A 170 1.79 2.07 -25.62
C GLN A 170 0.95 2.64 -26.76
N GLY A 171 0.74 3.97 -26.78
CA GLY A 171 -0.01 4.69 -27.81
C GLY A 171 0.84 5.22 -28.98
N GLN A 172 2.15 4.97 -29.01
CA GLN A 172 2.91 5.11 -30.24
C GLN A 172 2.63 3.88 -31.13
N PRO A 173 1.84 3.98 -32.21
CA PRO A 173 1.95 2.98 -33.26
C PRO A 173 3.42 2.95 -33.65
N LYS A 174 4.02 1.75 -33.78
CA LYS A 174 5.32 1.59 -34.45
C LYS A 174 5.20 2.36 -35.77
N VAL A 175 5.78 3.56 -35.84
CA VAL A 175 5.92 4.28 -37.10
C VAL A 175 6.98 3.47 -37.84
N LEU A 176 6.53 2.40 -38.49
CA LEU A 176 7.29 1.72 -39.53
C LEU A 176 7.68 2.84 -40.48
N THR A 177 8.99 3.06 -40.59
CA THR A 177 9.54 4.07 -41.49
C THR A 177 8.97 3.84 -42.90
N VAL A 178 8.83 4.91 -43.69
CA VAL A 178 8.28 4.82 -45.05
C VAL A 178 9.02 3.77 -45.88
N GLU A 179 10.32 3.55 -45.62
CA GLU A 179 11.12 2.47 -46.19
C GLU A 179 10.66 1.07 -45.80
N GLU A 180 10.34 0.80 -44.53
CA GLU A 180 9.84 -0.52 -44.12
C GLU A 180 8.44 -0.80 -44.64
N GLN A 181 7.60 0.23 -44.81
CA GLN A 181 6.28 0.08 -45.43
C GLN A 181 6.40 -0.19 -46.93
N LYS A 182 7.30 0.53 -47.62
CA LYS A 182 7.58 0.32 -49.04
C LYS A 182 8.20 -1.06 -49.30
N ALA A 183 9.15 -1.49 -48.47
CA ALA A 183 9.78 -2.81 -48.59
C ALA A 183 8.78 -3.97 -48.37
N LYS A 184 7.79 -3.80 -47.49
CA LYS A 184 6.70 -4.77 -47.33
C LYS A 184 5.74 -4.76 -48.52
N ALA A 185 5.37 -3.60 -49.02
CA ALA A 185 4.52 -3.47 -50.20
C ALA A 185 5.17 -4.10 -51.45
N ASP A 186 6.47 -3.86 -51.66
CA ASP A 186 7.22 -4.42 -52.79
C ASP A 186 7.34 -5.95 -52.71
N ARG A 187 7.51 -6.51 -51.50
CA ARG A 187 7.51 -7.97 -51.30
C ARG A 187 6.16 -8.58 -51.65
N VAL A 188 5.06 -7.99 -51.18
CA VAL A 188 3.71 -8.48 -51.44
C VAL A 188 3.36 -8.37 -52.92
N ALA A 189 3.71 -7.26 -53.57
CA ALA A 189 3.47 -7.07 -55.01
C ALA A 189 4.24 -8.11 -55.85
N LYS A 190 5.48 -8.43 -55.47
CA LYS A 190 6.29 -9.42 -56.17
C LYS A 190 5.76 -10.84 -56.02
N GLU A 191 5.26 -11.19 -54.83
CA GLU A 191 4.64 -12.50 -54.57
C GLU A 191 3.34 -12.67 -55.38
N LEU A 192 2.51 -11.63 -55.46
CA LEU A 192 1.27 -11.63 -56.25
C LEU A 192 1.55 -11.84 -57.75
N LEU A 193 2.55 -11.13 -58.29
CA LEU A 193 2.99 -11.27 -59.69
C LEU A 193 3.53 -12.66 -59.99
N GLU A 194 4.29 -13.26 -59.07
CA GLU A 194 4.79 -14.63 -59.25
C GLU A 194 3.65 -15.66 -59.24
N GLN A 195 2.64 -15.44 -58.40
CA GLN A 195 1.44 -16.28 -58.34
C GLN A 195 0.61 -16.18 -59.63
N GLU A 196 0.45 -14.98 -60.17
CA GLU A 196 -0.27 -14.75 -61.44
C GLU A 196 0.48 -15.34 -62.64
N MET A 197 1.82 -15.25 -62.67
CA MET A 197 2.64 -15.91 -63.69
C MET A 197 2.58 -17.45 -63.62
N ARG A 198 2.43 -18.02 -62.42
CA ARG A 198 2.21 -19.46 -62.23
C ARG A 198 0.82 -19.88 -62.74
N GLU A 199 -0.21 -19.08 -62.49
CA GLU A 199 -1.57 -19.38 -62.97
C GLU A 199 -1.71 -19.23 -64.48
N ASN A 200 -1.05 -18.24 -65.09
CA ASN A 200 -1.14 -18.03 -66.54
C ASN A 200 -0.38 -19.08 -67.35
N LYS A 201 0.74 -19.63 -66.83
CA LYS A 201 1.41 -20.81 -67.41
C LYS A 201 0.56 -22.09 -67.34
N GLY A 202 -0.39 -22.17 -66.42
CA GLY A 202 -1.34 -23.29 -66.33
C GLY A 202 -2.48 -23.27 -67.35
N LYS A 203 -2.81 -22.10 -67.94
CA LYS A 203 -3.95 -21.94 -68.87
C LYS A 203 -3.56 -21.94 -70.35
N GLY A 204 -2.27 -22.01 -70.70
CA GLY A 204 -1.77 -22.13 -72.08
C GLY A 204 -1.82 -23.54 -72.68
N GLY A 205 -2.19 -24.56 -71.91
CA GLY A 205 -2.19 -25.97 -72.31
C GLY A 205 -3.59 -26.55 -72.56
N LYS A 206 -4.42 -25.93 -73.40
CA LYS A 206 -5.62 -26.57 -73.99
C LYS A 206 -6.10 -25.79 -75.23
N LYS A 207 -5.42 -25.98 -76.35
CA LYS A 207 -6.01 -25.84 -77.70
C LYS A 207 -5.94 -27.20 -78.38
N LYS A 208 -7.11 -27.80 -78.59
CA LYS A 208 -7.36 -28.75 -79.69
C LYS A 208 -7.40 -27.95 -80.99
#